data_AF-A0A7K1FQ82-F1
#
_entry.id   AF-A0A7K1FQ82-F1
#
_cell.length_a   1.000
_cell.length_b   1.000
_cell.length_c   1.000
_cell.angle_alpha   90.00
_cell.angle_beta   90.00
_cell.angle_gamma   90.00
#
_symmetry.space_group_name_H-M   'P 1'
#
loop_
_entity.id
_entity.type
_entity.pdbx_description
1 polymer ?
#
loop_
_entity_poly.entity_id
_entity_poly.type
_entity_poly.pdbx_seq_one_letter_code
_entity_poly.pdbx_strand_id
1 'polypeptide(L)'
;MTDFEDHLRADLARRADAVSVSPEAWDINQRLVSRRGPVTRFWPALVAAAVIAVVAGTVLVVRNDRVSGPASPPSTDNLPASTMSSAPTIVPTECPAELQRPEDSTKGPWVPAAPTREIDRLLPDEIPVSVVTCTYTFSTTGNSGPAAGVIGGDLAAMVDEIRYWPTALPGQARPYVCAAVGQSKTQSVLYAFTYGDGSTVWLGADTQICTNLGNGDQFSYVLGSGQLVQSAAAGRWIPKDEIIGECPSTDACIDVSGRWGQQQDMVPPGATGVEVSRSDSPGPPTASGEATADERLVDALNAFSTAPSPRSCTPRDPALSSHRYYIARFSYPQGPEVMVLINESCGPFFSNGSLSGGDAGDLDTILPMLDQIVDG
;
A
#
# COMPACT_ATOMS: atom_id res chain seq x y z
N MET A 1 17.71 -28.23 36.98
CA MET A 1 16.47 -27.49 36.64
C MET A 1 16.53 -26.03 37.10
N THR A 2 17.27 -25.70 38.16
CA THR A 2 17.54 -24.33 38.63
C THR A 2 18.45 -23.49 37.70
N ASP A 3 19.39 -24.13 37.01
CA ASP A 3 20.38 -23.43 36.16
C ASP A 3 19.78 -22.78 34.89
N PHE A 4 18.66 -23.32 34.39
CA PHE A 4 17.98 -22.77 33.21
C PHE A 4 17.16 -21.52 33.55
N GLU A 5 16.48 -21.49 34.70
CA GLU A 5 15.73 -20.31 35.13
C GLU A 5 16.66 -19.12 35.44
N ASP A 6 17.85 -19.39 36.00
CA ASP A 6 18.83 -18.34 36.28
C ASP A 6 19.47 -17.81 34.99
N HIS A 7 19.71 -18.67 33.99
CA HIS A 7 20.11 -18.22 32.66
C HIS A 7 19.01 -17.38 31.97
N LEU A 8 17.75 -17.80 32.09
CA LEU A 8 16.62 -17.08 31.49
C LEU A 8 16.41 -15.71 32.17
N ARG A 9 16.52 -15.63 33.51
CA ARG A 9 16.46 -14.34 34.23
C ARG A 9 17.62 -13.44 33.88
N ALA A 10 18.84 -13.97 33.76
CA ALA A 10 20.00 -13.17 33.38
C ALA A 10 19.94 -12.68 31.93
N ASP A 11 19.33 -13.43 31.01
CA ASP A 11 19.12 -12.98 29.64
C ASP A 11 18.00 -11.92 29.55
N LEU A 12 16.90 -12.11 30.28
CA LEU A 12 15.80 -11.15 30.35
C LEU A 12 16.22 -9.83 31.02
N ALA A 13 17.03 -9.88 32.08
CA ALA A 13 17.57 -8.68 32.72
C ALA A 13 18.50 -7.90 31.79
N ARG A 14 19.37 -8.59 31.04
CA ARG A 14 20.25 -7.96 30.03
C ARG A 14 19.48 -7.32 28.87
N ARG A 15 18.37 -7.93 28.46
CA ARG A 15 17.48 -7.35 27.43
C ARG A 15 16.65 -6.19 27.96
N ALA A 16 16.27 -6.19 29.23
CA ALA A 16 15.54 -5.08 29.84
C ALA A 16 16.40 -3.80 29.93
N ASP A 17 17.70 -3.93 30.22
CA ASP A 17 18.64 -2.79 30.26
C ASP A 17 18.99 -2.26 28.85
N ALA A 18 18.99 -3.14 27.83
CA ALA A 18 19.24 -2.76 26.44
C ALA A 18 18.05 -2.09 25.74
N VAL A 19 16.84 -2.16 26.32
CA VAL A 19 15.61 -1.52 25.81
C VAL A 19 15.19 -0.35 26.71
N SER A 20 16.15 0.39 27.24
CA SER A 20 15.88 1.76 27.73
C SER A 20 15.76 2.70 26.53
N VAL A 21 14.61 2.63 25.84
CA VAL A 21 14.22 3.66 24.88
C VAL A 21 14.16 4.98 25.67
N SER A 22 15.01 5.94 25.29
CA SER A 22 15.04 7.22 25.98
C SER A 22 13.63 7.86 25.89
N PRO A 23 13.06 8.35 27.01
CA PRO A 23 11.76 9.02 26.99
C PRO A 23 11.71 10.26 26.09
N GLU A 24 12.86 10.75 25.60
CA GLU A 24 12.96 11.94 24.75
C GLU A 24 12.56 11.68 23.29
N ALA A 25 12.71 10.45 22.78
CA ALA A 25 12.34 10.12 21.39
C ALA A 25 10.81 10.18 21.15
N TRP A 26 10.01 9.95 22.19
CA TRP A 26 8.54 10.06 22.10
C TRP A 26 8.05 11.51 22.23
N ASP A 27 8.78 12.37 22.94
CA ASP A 27 8.40 13.77 23.21
C ASP A 27 8.63 14.67 21.98
N ILE A 28 9.61 14.35 21.11
CA ILE A 28 9.87 15.12 19.88
C ILE A 28 8.70 15.01 18.88
N ASN A 29 8.08 13.83 18.77
CA ASN A 29 6.97 13.62 17.84
C ASN A 29 5.66 14.30 18.31
N GLN A 30 5.44 14.42 19.62
CA GLN A 30 4.29 15.16 20.18
C GLN A 30 4.45 16.69 20.08
N ARG A 31 5.68 17.22 20.14
CA ARG A 31 5.94 18.66 20.03
C ARG A 31 5.78 19.21 18.61
N LEU A 32 5.92 18.37 17.57
CA LEU A 32 5.68 18.75 16.18
C LEU A 32 4.18 18.85 15.85
N VAL A 33 3.33 18.00 16.46
CA VAL A 33 1.87 18.02 16.26
C VAL A 33 1.21 19.20 17.00
N SER A 34 1.83 19.70 18.07
CA SER A 34 1.27 20.77 18.91
C SER A 34 1.62 22.20 18.46
N ARG A 35 2.44 22.38 17.41
CA ARG A 35 2.66 23.69 16.75
C ARG A 35 1.72 23.91 15.56
N ARG A 36 0.42 23.68 15.72
CA ARG A 36 -0.59 24.26 14.82
C ARG A 36 -0.77 25.73 15.17
N GLY A 37 -0.24 26.61 14.32
CA GLY A 37 -0.40 28.07 14.42
C GLY A 37 -1.87 28.52 14.38
N PRO A 38 -2.14 29.81 14.62
CA PRO A 38 -3.48 30.38 14.91
C PRO A 38 -4.49 30.38 13.74
N VAL A 39 -4.28 29.58 12.69
CA VAL A 39 -5.11 29.53 11.47
C VAL A 39 -6.49 28.89 11.72
N THR A 40 -6.67 28.16 12.83
CA THR A 40 -7.96 27.56 13.20
C THR A 40 -9.05 28.58 13.58
N ARG A 41 -8.71 29.86 13.78
CA ARG A 41 -9.70 30.91 14.07
C ARG A 41 -10.49 31.41 12.86
N PHE A 42 -10.04 31.15 11.62
CA PHE A 42 -10.68 31.71 10.42
C PHE A 42 -11.44 30.67 9.57
N TRP A 43 -11.34 29.38 9.90
CA TRP A 43 -12.03 28.30 9.20
C TRP A 43 -13.56 28.46 9.11
N PRO A 44 -14.30 28.86 10.16
CA PRO A 44 -15.76 28.99 10.06
C PRO A 44 -16.21 30.13 9.13
N ALA A 45 -15.40 31.17 8.93
CA ALA A 45 -15.73 32.27 8.02
C ALA A 45 -15.59 31.89 6.54
N LEU A 46 -14.59 31.07 6.21
CA LEU A 46 -14.37 30.59 4.84
C LEU A 46 -15.45 29.59 4.40
N VAL A 47 -15.89 28.70 5.30
CA VAL A 47 -16.99 27.77 5.00
C VAL A 47 -18.31 28.51 4.76
N ALA A 48 -18.59 29.58 5.52
CA ALA A 48 -19.79 30.39 5.33
C ALA A 48 -19.82 31.10 3.95
N ALA A 49 -18.69 31.61 3.48
CA ALA A 49 -18.60 32.27 2.18
C ALA A 49 -18.80 31.29 1.00
N ALA A 50 -18.27 30.06 1.11
CA ALA A 50 -18.44 29.04 0.09
C ALA A 50 -19.92 28.58 -0.04
N VAL A 51 -20.63 28.42 1.08
CA VAL A 51 -22.06 28.04 1.07
C VAL A 51 -22.92 29.13 0.43
N ILE A 52 -22.62 30.42 0.66
CA ILE A 52 -23.36 31.54 0.04
C ILE A 52 -23.17 31.56 -1.48
N ALA A 53 -21.97 31.26 -1.99
CA ALA A 53 -21.71 31.21 -3.43
C ALA A 53 -22.45 30.05 -4.12
N VAL A 54 -22.54 28.88 -3.50
CA VAL A 54 -23.25 27.71 -4.04
C VAL A 54 -24.77 27.93 -4.07
N VAL A 55 -25.33 28.58 -3.04
CA VAL A 55 -26.76 28.92 -2.99
C VAL A 55 -27.11 30.02 -4.00
N ALA A 56 -26.24 31.01 -4.21
CA ALA A 56 -26.45 32.03 -5.24
C ALA A 56 -26.35 31.47 -6.67
N GLY A 57 -25.46 30.50 -6.91
CA GLY A 57 -25.31 29.85 -8.22
C GLY A 57 -26.48 28.93 -8.59
N THR A 58 -27.12 28.27 -7.63
CA THR A 58 -28.22 27.34 -7.88
C THR A 58 -29.56 28.03 -8.20
N VAL A 59 -29.76 29.28 -7.78
CA VAL A 59 -30.98 30.05 -8.08
C VAL A 59 -31.00 30.57 -9.53
N LEU A 60 -29.84 30.70 -10.20
CA LEU A 60 -29.75 31.25 -11.55
C LEU A 60 -29.92 30.23 -12.69
N VAL A 61 -29.96 28.92 -12.41
CA VAL A 61 -29.97 27.87 -13.47
C VAL A 61 -31.39 27.31 -13.76
N VAL A 62 -32.44 27.71 -13.04
CA VAL A 62 -33.79 27.11 -13.17
C VAL A 62 -34.74 27.87 -14.12
N ARG A 63 -34.24 28.70 -15.04
CA ARG A 63 -35.07 29.32 -16.10
C ARG A 63 -34.41 29.26 -17.47
N ASN A 64 -34.66 28.18 -18.20
CA ASN A 64 -34.94 28.24 -19.65
C ASN A 64 -35.56 26.93 -20.18
N ASP A 65 -36.78 27.06 -20.71
CA ASP A 65 -37.46 26.40 -21.85
C ASP A 65 -37.40 24.86 -22.02
N ARG A 66 -38.50 24.09 -22.00
CA ARG A 66 -39.72 24.00 -22.86
C ARG A 66 -39.50 23.71 -24.35
N VAL A 67 -40.23 22.66 -24.78
CA VAL A 67 -40.77 22.29 -26.11
C VAL A 67 -39.93 21.37 -27.03
N SER A 68 -40.38 20.11 -27.18
CA SER A 68 -40.86 19.46 -28.43
C SER A 68 -40.58 17.95 -28.45
N GLY A 69 -41.62 17.10 -28.39
CA GLY A 69 -41.65 15.84 -29.14
C GLY A 69 -42.30 16.08 -30.52
N PRO A 70 -42.56 15.07 -31.38
CA PRO A 70 -42.37 13.61 -31.26
C PRO A 70 -41.64 12.98 -32.48
N ALA A 71 -41.34 11.68 -32.45
CA ALA A 71 -41.53 10.74 -33.57
C ALA A 71 -41.00 9.34 -33.23
N SER A 72 -41.89 8.34 -33.26
CA SER A 72 -41.54 6.92 -33.33
C SER A 72 -41.28 6.51 -34.79
N PRO A 73 -40.34 5.58 -35.04
CA PRO A 73 -40.40 4.69 -36.19
C PRO A 73 -40.38 3.20 -35.76
N PRO A 74 -40.63 2.26 -36.71
CA PRO A 74 -41.42 1.06 -36.48
C PRO A 74 -40.63 -0.19 -36.08
N SER A 75 -41.38 -1.14 -35.51
CA SER A 75 -41.00 -2.52 -35.24
C SER A 75 -40.91 -3.35 -36.53
N THR A 76 -39.79 -4.06 -36.69
CA THR A 76 -39.52 -5.29 -37.50
C THR A 76 -38.02 -5.58 -37.27
N ASP A 77 -37.48 -6.77 -37.02
CA ASP A 77 -37.90 -8.11 -37.37
C ASP A 77 -37.19 -9.15 -36.46
N ASN A 78 -37.78 -10.34 -36.44
CA ASN A 78 -37.33 -11.56 -35.77
C ASN A 78 -35.87 -11.96 -36.11
N LEU A 79 -35.08 -12.22 -35.07
CA LEU A 79 -33.88 -13.06 -35.12
C LEU A 79 -34.05 -14.24 -34.14
N PRO A 80 -33.60 -15.46 -34.49
CA PRO A 80 -33.81 -16.64 -33.68
C PRO A 80 -33.06 -16.52 -32.35
N ALA A 81 -33.76 -16.84 -31.27
CA ALA A 81 -33.21 -16.95 -29.93
C ALA A 81 -32.14 -18.05 -29.90
N SER A 82 -30.88 -17.64 -29.97
CA SER A 82 -29.78 -18.46 -29.48
C SER A 82 -29.94 -18.54 -27.96
N THR A 83 -30.42 -19.68 -27.49
CA THR A 83 -30.43 -20.06 -26.08
C THR A 83 -28.98 -20.23 -25.61
N MET A 84 -28.30 -19.12 -25.34
CA MET A 84 -27.11 -19.16 -24.50
C MET A 84 -27.61 -19.50 -23.09
N SER A 85 -27.43 -20.77 -22.75
CA SER A 85 -27.55 -21.28 -21.38
C SER A 85 -26.64 -20.44 -20.50
N SER A 86 -27.22 -19.41 -19.89
CA SER A 86 -26.54 -18.59 -18.89
C SER A 86 -26.32 -19.50 -17.71
N ALA A 87 -25.09 -20.00 -17.55
CA ALA A 87 -24.69 -20.63 -16.31
C ALA A 87 -24.97 -19.63 -15.18
N PRO A 88 -25.61 -20.03 -14.07
CA PRO A 88 -25.89 -19.11 -12.98
C PRO A 88 -24.57 -18.56 -12.45
N THR A 89 -24.35 -17.26 -12.65
CA THR A 89 -23.27 -16.51 -12.02
C THR A 89 -23.54 -16.53 -10.52
N ILE A 90 -22.86 -17.41 -9.79
CA ILE A 90 -22.88 -17.42 -8.33
C ILE A 90 -22.02 -16.23 -7.89
N VAL A 91 -22.63 -15.05 -7.81
CA VAL A 91 -22.05 -13.92 -7.09
C VAL A 91 -22.15 -14.28 -5.60
N PRO A 92 -21.08 -14.18 -4.81
CA PRO A 92 -21.19 -14.22 -3.35
C PRO A 92 -22.06 -13.03 -2.94
N THR A 93 -23.36 -13.28 -2.73
CA THR A 93 -24.33 -12.20 -2.51
C THR A 93 -24.24 -11.61 -1.11
N GLU A 94 -23.53 -12.26 -0.19
CA GLU A 94 -23.55 -11.91 1.22
C GLU A 94 -22.14 -11.76 1.77
N CYS A 95 -21.92 -10.63 2.43
CA CYS A 95 -20.73 -10.42 3.23
C CYS A 95 -20.69 -11.41 4.39
N PRO A 96 -19.53 -12.04 4.66
CA PRO A 96 -19.38 -12.91 5.81
C PRO A 96 -19.83 -12.20 7.09
N ALA A 97 -20.70 -12.84 7.87
CA ALA A 97 -21.32 -12.23 9.05
C ALA A 97 -20.28 -11.85 10.13
N GLU A 98 -19.15 -12.55 10.18
CA GLU A 98 -18.07 -12.31 11.14
C GLU A 98 -16.70 -12.49 10.46
N LEU A 99 -15.78 -11.58 10.78
CA LEU A 99 -14.35 -11.76 10.48
C LEU A 99 -13.84 -12.83 11.43
N GLN A 100 -13.59 -14.05 10.94
CA GLN A 100 -12.99 -15.06 11.80
C GLN A 100 -11.56 -14.62 12.12
N ARG A 101 -11.20 -14.67 13.40
CA ARG A 101 -9.80 -14.47 13.79
C ARG A 101 -9.00 -15.66 13.22
N PRO A 102 -7.95 -15.43 12.42
CA PRO A 102 -7.06 -16.51 12.03
C PRO A 102 -6.53 -17.19 13.30
N GLU A 103 -6.64 -18.52 13.39
CA GLU A 103 -6.05 -19.30 14.49
C GLU A 103 -4.55 -19.02 14.63
N ASP A 104 -3.92 -18.69 13.51
CA ASP A 104 -2.54 -18.26 13.42
C ASP A 104 -2.45 -16.82 12.89
N SER A 105 -2.23 -15.87 13.80
CA SER A 105 -2.02 -14.46 13.45
C SER A 105 -0.79 -14.22 12.55
N THR A 106 0.10 -15.21 12.40
CA THR A 106 1.24 -15.17 11.46
C THR A 106 0.84 -15.48 10.01
N LYS A 107 -0.42 -15.80 9.75
CA LYS A 107 -0.96 -16.04 8.39
C LYS A 107 -1.61 -14.83 7.72
N GLY A 108 -1.44 -13.61 8.25
CA GLY A 108 -1.79 -12.39 7.53
C GLY A 108 -3.26 -11.99 7.68
N PRO A 109 -3.80 -11.11 6.81
CA PRO A 109 -5.19 -10.67 6.84
C PRO A 109 -6.13 -11.83 6.57
N TRP A 110 -7.24 -11.86 7.31
CA TRP A 110 -8.27 -12.89 7.14
C TRP A 110 -9.01 -12.70 5.80
N VAL A 111 -9.24 -13.82 5.12
CA VAL A 111 -10.22 -13.93 4.04
C VAL A 111 -11.14 -15.12 4.29
N PRO A 112 -12.38 -15.12 3.76
CA PRO A 112 -13.37 -16.17 4.05
C PRO A 112 -13.01 -17.53 3.46
N ALA A 113 -12.34 -17.52 2.31
CA ALA A 113 -11.91 -18.71 1.59
C ALA A 113 -10.65 -18.39 0.80
N ALA A 114 -9.79 -19.40 0.65
CA ALA A 114 -8.69 -19.33 -0.31
C ALA A 114 -9.23 -19.18 -1.74
N PRO A 115 -8.41 -18.67 -2.69
CA PRO A 115 -8.77 -18.60 -4.09
C PRO A 115 -9.21 -19.97 -4.61
N THR A 116 -10.32 -20.02 -5.36
CA THR A 116 -10.83 -21.26 -5.97
C THR A 116 -10.06 -21.67 -7.23
N ARG A 117 -9.04 -20.90 -7.59
CA ARG A 117 -8.16 -21.07 -8.75
C ARG A 117 -6.72 -20.87 -8.32
N GLU A 118 -5.79 -21.54 -8.98
CA GLU A 118 -4.37 -21.35 -8.73
C GLU A 118 -3.94 -19.95 -9.17
N ILE A 119 -3.43 -19.15 -8.22
CA ILE A 119 -2.88 -17.82 -8.47
C ILE A 119 -1.58 -17.64 -7.69
N ASP A 120 -0.56 -17.11 -8.37
CA ASP A 120 0.75 -16.80 -7.82
C ASP A 120 0.86 -15.31 -7.38
N ARG A 121 -0.24 -14.58 -7.51
CA ARG A 121 -0.39 -13.16 -7.18
C ARG A 121 -1.59 -12.93 -6.27
N LEU A 122 -1.78 -11.68 -5.85
CA LEU A 122 -2.96 -11.28 -5.08
C LEU A 122 -4.26 -11.43 -5.87
N LEU A 123 -4.22 -11.09 -7.16
CA LEU A 123 -5.32 -11.24 -8.11
C LEU A 123 -4.80 -11.83 -9.45
N PRO A 124 -5.64 -12.58 -10.18
CA PRO A 124 -5.46 -12.85 -11.61
C PRO A 124 -5.29 -11.58 -12.45
N ASP A 125 -4.70 -11.72 -13.64
CA ASP A 125 -4.64 -10.65 -14.65
C ASP A 125 -5.98 -10.43 -15.40
N GLU A 126 -6.96 -11.33 -15.18
CA GLU A 126 -8.32 -11.21 -15.72
C GLU A 126 -9.07 -10.05 -15.05
N ILE A 127 -9.86 -9.30 -15.81
CA ILE A 127 -10.72 -8.26 -15.24
C ILE A 127 -11.97 -8.94 -14.63
N PRO A 128 -12.31 -8.70 -13.35
CA PRO A 128 -13.51 -9.25 -12.73
C PRO A 128 -14.77 -8.69 -13.39
N VAL A 129 -15.83 -9.49 -13.42
CA VAL A 129 -17.17 -9.04 -13.86
C VAL A 129 -17.89 -8.23 -12.78
N SER A 130 -17.52 -8.41 -11.51
CA SER A 130 -18.04 -7.63 -10.40
C SER A 130 -17.08 -7.64 -9.21
N VAL A 131 -17.10 -6.55 -8.44
CA VAL A 131 -16.35 -6.44 -7.18
C VAL A 131 -17.30 -6.00 -6.07
N VAL A 132 -17.51 -6.87 -5.09
CA VAL A 132 -18.31 -6.59 -3.89
C VAL A 132 -17.37 -6.28 -2.74
N THR A 133 -17.67 -5.24 -1.96
CA THR A 133 -16.91 -4.87 -0.76
C THR A 133 -17.70 -5.16 0.50
N CYS A 134 -17.01 -5.64 1.53
CA CYS A 134 -17.56 -5.84 2.86
C CYS A 134 -16.73 -5.03 3.84
N THR A 135 -17.32 -3.97 4.39
CA THR A 135 -16.65 -3.10 5.36
C THR A 135 -17.05 -3.48 6.78
N TYR A 136 -16.07 -3.66 7.65
CA TYR A 136 -16.26 -4.01 9.05
C TYR A 136 -15.68 -2.88 9.91
N THR A 137 -16.51 -2.39 10.84
CA THR A 137 -16.08 -1.38 11.82
C THR A 137 -16.07 -2.01 13.20
N PHE A 138 -14.90 -1.97 13.83
CA PHE A 138 -14.70 -2.46 15.18
C PHE A 138 -14.74 -1.30 16.17
N SER A 139 -15.63 -1.36 17.17
CA SER A 139 -15.72 -0.36 18.22
C SER A 139 -15.53 -0.99 19.60
N THR A 140 -15.20 -0.17 20.60
CA THR A 140 -15.13 -0.63 22.00
C THR A 140 -16.49 -1.09 22.55
N THR A 141 -17.58 -0.65 21.94
CA THR A 141 -18.97 -0.94 22.34
C THR A 141 -19.59 -2.13 21.60
N GLY A 142 -18.85 -2.76 20.67
CA GLY A 142 -19.31 -3.89 19.87
C GLY A 142 -18.85 -3.83 18.41
N ASN A 143 -19.10 -4.91 17.68
CA ASN A 143 -18.80 -5.01 16.26
C ASN A 143 -20.01 -4.50 15.46
N SER A 144 -19.81 -3.61 14.49
CA SER A 144 -20.83 -3.41 13.46
C SER A 144 -20.80 -4.62 12.53
N GLY A 145 -21.96 -5.16 12.15
CA GLY A 145 -22.03 -6.14 11.06
C GLY A 145 -21.44 -5.57 9.76
N PRO A 146 -21.16 -6.42 8.76
CA PRO A 146 -20.61 -5.94 7.49
C PRO A 146 -21.55 -4.96 6.81
N ALA A 147 -21.01 -3.84 6.35
CA ALA A 147 -21.66 -3.00 5.36
C ALA A 147 -21.22 -3.47 3.97
N ALA A 148 -22.16 -4.04 3.21
CA ALA A 148 -21.94 -4.46 1.84
C ALA A 148 -21.98 -3.25 0.89
N GLY A 149 -21.11 -3.26 -0.11
CA GLY A 149 -21.04 -2.27 -1.18
C GLY A 149 -20.61 -2.92 -2.49
N VAL A 150 -20.65 -2.16 -3.57
CA VAL A 150 -20.15 -2.57 -4.89
C VAL A 150 -19.18 -1.51 -5.35
N ILE A 151 -18.05 -1.94 -5.89
CA ILE A 151 -17.14 -1.04 -6.60
C ILE A 151 -17.64 -0.91 -8.03
N GLY A 152 -18.11 0.29 -8.37
CA GLY A 152 -18.41 0.65 -9.75
C GLY A 152 -17.22 1.28 -10.46
N GLY A 153 -17.39 1.54 -11.76
CA GLY A 153 -16.42 2.26 -12.58
C GLY A 153 -15.45 1.35 -13.31
N ASP A 154 -14.20 1.80 -13.43
CA ASP A 154 -13.16 1.14 -14.21
C ASP A 154 -12.47 0.02 -13.40
N LEU A 155 -13.06 -1.18 -13.47
CA LEU A 155 -12.46 -2.38 -12.85
C LEU A 155 -11.14 -2.78 -13.52
N ALA A 156 -10.90 -2.36 -14.77
CA ALA A 156 -9.64 -2.64 -15.44
C ALA A 156 -8.50 -1.85 -14.79
N ALA A 157 -8.69 -0.55 -14.55
CA ALA A 157 -7.72 0.28 -13.84
C ALA A 157 -7.41 -0.25 -12.42
N MET A 158 -8.43 -0.75 -11.72
CA MET A 158 -8.26 -1.38 -10.42
C MET A 158 -7.35 -2.62 -10.48
N VAL A 159 -7.64 -3.56 -11.38
CA VAL A 159 -6.80 -4.76 -11.55
C VAL A 159 -5.42 -4.41 -12.05
N ASP A 160 -5.31 -3.45 -12.98
CA ASP A 160 -4.06 -2.99 -13.56
C ASP A 160 -3.11 -2.46 -12.49
N GLU A 161 -3.62 -1.83 -11.43
CA GLU A 161 -2.81 -1.35 -10.32
C GLU A 161 -2.46 -2.49 -9.33
N ILE A 162 -3.45 -3.27 -8.91
CA ILE A 162 -3.28 -4.34 -7.90
C ILE A 162 -2.33 -5.44 -8.38
N ARG A 163 -2.34 -5.78 -9.68
CA ARG A 163 -1.47 -6.83 -10.23
C ARG A 163 0.03 -6.51 -10.07
N TYR A 164 0.37 -5.24 -9.89
CA TYR A 164 1.75 -4.83 -9.63
C TYR A 164 2.12 -4.89 -8.15
N TRP A 165 1.20 -5.15 -7.22
CA TRP A 165 1.58 -5.25 -5.82
C TRP A 165 2.40 -6.53 -5.59
N PRO A 166 3.64 -6.42 -5.08
CA PRO A 166 4.53 -7.56 -4.89
C PRO A 166 4.01 -8.45 -3.77
N THR A 167 4.25 -9.75 -3.89
CA THR A 167 3.96 -10.68 -2.81
C THR A 167 5.11 -10.74 -1.81
N ALA A 168 4.76 -10.95 -0.55
CA ALA A 168 5.67 -11.15 0.54
C ALA A 168 6.41 -12.47 0.36
N LEU A 169 7.73 -12.44 0.59
CA LEU A 169 8.56 -13.63 0.54
C LEU A 169 8.45 -14.45 1.84
N PRO A 170 8.60 -15.78 1.77
CA PRO A 170 8.79 -16.60 2.97
C PRO A 170 9.95 -16.07 3.82
N GLY A 171 9.71 -15.87 5.12
CA GLY A 171 10.72 -15.35 6.04
C GLY A 171 10.95 -13.83 5.97
N GLN A 172 10.28 -13.11 5.07
CA GLN A 172 10.29 -11.65 5.08
C GLN A 172 9.67 -11.15 6.38
N ALA A 173 10.41 -10.30 7.12
CA ALA A 173 9.88 -9.77 8.36
C ALA A 173 8.69 -8.86 8.06
N ARG A 174 7.70 -8.90 8.95
CA ARG A 174 6.62 -7.93 8.94
C ARG A 174 7.20 -6.59 9.38
N PRO A 175 6.80 -5.47 8.76
CA PRO A 175 7.30 -4.15 9.17
C PRO A 175 7.02 -3.88 10.65
N TYR A 176 5.97 -4.49 11.22
CA TYR A 176 5.60 -4.39 12.63
C TYR A 176 4.98 -5.70 13.14
N VAL A 177 4.92 -5.89 14.47
CA VAL A 177 4.10 -6.93 15.09
C VAL A 177 2.63 -6.53 14.91
N CYS A 178 2.06 -6.93 13.79
CA CYS A 178 0.71 -6.56 13.43
C CYS A 178 -0.30 -7.46 14.10
N ALA A 179 -1.29 -6.85 14.75
CA ALA A 179 -2.46 -7.57 15.19
C ALA A 179 -3.18 -8.08 13.93
N ALA A 180 -3.66 -9.32 13.94
CA ALA A 180 -4.37 -9.88 12.78
C ALA A 180 -5.61 -9.03 12.44
N VAL A 181 -6.11 -9.13 11.20
CA VAL A 181 -7.38 -8.47 10.78
C VAL A 181 -8.49 -8.75 11.80
N GLY A 182 -9.21 -7.70 12.19
CA GLY A 182 -10.23 -7.74 13.23
C GLY A 182 -9.72 -7.76 14.68
N GLN A 183 -8.41 -7.79 14.91
CA GLN A 183 -7.82 -7.56 16.24
C GLN A 183 -7.50 -6.08 16.48
N SER A 184 -7.16 -5.36 15.42
CA SER A 184 -7.07 -3.91 15.46
C SER A 184 -8.51 -3.37 15.54
N LYS A 185 -8.80 -2.52 16.52
CA LYS A 185 -10.09 -1.81 16.63
C LYS A 185 -10.24 -0.75 15.53
N THR A 186 -9.90 -1.11 14.29
CA THR A 186 -9.77 -0.24 13.12
C THR A 186 -10.67 -0.78 12.01
N GLN A 187 -10.85 -0.02 10.94
CA GLN A 187 -11.69 -0.43 9.82
C GLN A 187 -10.98 -1.55 9.03
N SER A 188 -11.70 -2.63 8.75
CA SER A 188 -11.25 -3.71 7.86
C SER A 188 -12.18 -3.81 6.65
N VAL A 189 -11.63 -4.17 5.50
CA VAL A 189 -12.39 -4.36 4.26
C VAL A 189 -12.05 -5.70 3.62
N LEU A 190 -13.06 -6.34 3.06
CA LEU A 190 -12.91 -7.48 2.17
C LEU A 190 -13.44 -7.10 0.80
N TYR A 191 -12.76 -7.57 -0.23
CA TYR A 191 -13.17 -7.44 -1.61
C TYR A 191 -13.39 -8.83 -2.18
N ALA A 192 -14.58 -9.12 -2.70
CA ALA A 192 -14.85 -10.30 -3.50
C ALA A 192 -14.80 -9.93 -4.98
N PHE A 193 -13.78 -10.43 -5.67
CA PHE A 193 -13.61 -10.30 -7.11
C PHE A 193 -14.23 -11.51 -7.79
N THR A 194 -15.35 -11.33 -8.48
CA THR A 194 -16.02 -12.40 -9.23
C THR A 194 -15.65 -12.33 -10.70
N TYR A 195 -15.35 -13.47 -11.32
CA TYR A 195 -14.88 -13.57 -12.71
C TYR A 195 -15.92 -14.25 -13.62
N GLY A 196 -15.67 -14.21 -14.94
CA GLY A 196 -16.64 -14.69 -15.94
C GLY A 196 -16.96 -16.18 -15.87
N ASP A 197 -16.06 -16.97 -15.28
CA ASP A 197 -16.21 -18.42 -15.05
C ASP A 197 -16.94 -18.76 -13.72
N GLY A 198 -17.38 -17.76 -12.95
CA GLY A 198 -17.95 -17.95 -11.60
C GLY A 198 -16.91 -18.05 -10.47
N SER A 199 -15.62 -18.12 -10.83
CA SER A 199 -14.51 -17.44 -10.15
C SER A 199 -14.80 -16.56 -8.96
N THR A 200 -14.32 -16.82 -7.74
CA THR A 200 -14.18 -15.72 -6.76
C THR A 200 -12.81 -15.74 -6.08
N VAL A 201 -12.17 -14.56 -6.03
CA VAL A 201 -10.98 -14.30 -5.21
C VAL A 201 -11.33 -13.27 -4.16
N TRP A 202 -11.03 -13.56 -2.90
CA TRP A 202 -11.17 -12.61 -1.80
C TRP A 202 -9.85 -11.89 -1.58
N LEU A 203 -9.90 -10.57 -1.38
CA LEU A 203 -8.76 -9.77 -0.93
C LEU A 203 -9.15 -9.04 0.34
N GLY A 204 -8.45 -9.31 1.44
CA GLY A 204 -8.63 -8.64 2.72
C GLY A 204 -7.59 -7.55 2.93
N ALA A 205 -7.99 -6.47 3.59
CA ALA A 205 -7.11 -5.38 4.00
C ALA A 205 -7.58 -4.71 5.31
N ASP A 206 -6.64 -4.12 6.06
CA ASP A 206 -6.95 -3.31 7.25
C ASP A 206 -6.29 -1.92 7.24
N THR A 207 -6.90 -1.00 8.00
CA THR A 207 -6.44 0.39 8.14
C THR A 207 -5.38 0.61 9.23
N GLN A 208 -4.89 -0.44 9.87
CA GLN A 208 -3.87 -0.22 10.89
C GLN A 208 -2.57 0.21 10.20
N ILE A 209 -1.68 0.89 10.95
CA ILE A 209 -0.26 1.15 10.59
C ILE A 209 0.46 -0.10 10.05
N CYS A 210 -0.14 -1.25 10.33
CA CYS A 210 0.16 -2.58 9.86
C CYS A 210 -0.61 -2.95 8.59
N THR A 211 -0.36 -2.25 7.48
CA THR A 211 -1.05 -2.45 6.20
C THR A 211 -0.72 -3.81 5.59
N ASN A 212 -1.40 -4.86 6.04
CA ASN A 212 -1.32 -6.16 5.40
C ASN A 212 -2.52 -6.30 4.47
N LEU A 213 -2.25 -6.73 3.25
CA LEU A 213 -3.29 -7.15 2.31
C LEU A 213 -2.97 -8.56 1.82
N GLY A 214 -4.01 -9.33 1.50
CA GLY A 214 -3.80 -10.73 1.13
C GLY A 214 -5.08 -11.44 0.76
N ASN A 215 -4.90 -12.55 0.03
CA ASN A 215 -5.99 -13.36 -0.50
C ASN A 215 -6.10 -14.74 0.16
N GLY A 216 -5.42 -14.93 1.30
CA GLY A 216 -5.34 -16.21 2.03
C GLY A 216 -4.13 -17.06 1.67
N ASP A 217 -3.65 -16.98 0.43
CA ASP A 217 -2.48 -17.72 -0.05
C ASP A 217 -1.26 -16.79 -0.21
N GLN A 218 -1.51 -15.62 -0.78
CA GLN A 218 -0.53 -14.58 -1.05
C GLN A 218 -0.78 -13.37 -0.15
N PHE A 219 0.30 -12.73 0.26
CA PHE A 219 0.28 -11.54 1.10
C PHE A 219 1.11 -10.44 0.48
N SER A 220 0.78 -9.20 0.75
CA SER A 220 1.63 -8.06 0.43
C SER A 220 1.64 -7.10 1.60
N TYR A 221 2.75 -6.39 1.70
CA TYR A 221 2.99 -5.39 2.71
C TYR A 221 3.19 -4.00 2.11
N VAL A 222 2.64 -3.76 0.92
CA VAL A 222 2.53 -2.41 0.37
C VAL A 222 1.47 -1.65 1.16
N LEU A 223 1.62 -0.32 1.25
CA LEU A 223 0.62 0.59 1.82
C LEU A 223 -0.68 0.71 0.97
N GLY A 224 -1.06 -0.34 0.23
CA GLY A 224 -2.29 -0.38 -0.59
C GLY A 224 -3.57 -0.58 0.22
N SER A 225 -3.47 -0.93 1.51
CA SER A 225 -4.66 -1.14 2.34
C SER A 225 -5.46 0.15 2.57
N GLY A 226 -4.79 1.30 2.67
CA GLY A 226 -5.44 2.61 2.76
C GLY A 226 -6.27 2.92 1.52
N GLN A 227 -5.74 2.62 0.33
CA GLN A 227 -6.45 2.76 -0.94
C GLN A 227 -7.65 1.84 -1.05
N LEU A 228 -7.52 0.58 -0.64
CA LEU A 228 -8.66 -0.35 -0.58
C LEU A 228 -9.75 0.17 0.37
N VAL A 229 -9.40 0.75 1.51
CA VAL A 229 -10.42 1.22 2.45
C VAL A 229 -11.11 2.47 1.91
N GLN A 230 -10.36 3.42 1.36
CA GLN A 230 -10.91 4.64 0.77
C GLN A 230 -11.79 4.33 -0.46
N SER A 231 -11.34 3.41 -1.31
CA SER A 231 -12.12 2.97 -2.49
C SER A 231 -13.44 2.30 -2.07
N ALA A 232 -13.41 1.46 -1.03
CA ALA A 232 -14.62 0.82 -0.50
C ALA A 232 -15.61 1.86 0.05
N ALA A 233 -15.10 2.84 0.80
CA ALA A 233 -15.92 3.94 1.32
C ALA A 233 -16.52 4.83 0.22
N ALA A 234 -15.79 5.01 -0.89
CA ALA A 234 -16.24 5.80 -2.03
C ALA A 234 -17.16 5.04 -3.00
N GLY A 235 -17.24 3.71 -2.91
CA GLY A 235 -18.01 2.87 -3.84
C GLY A 235 -17.44 2.85 -5.27
N ARG A 236 -16.17 3.23 -5.43
CA ARG A 236 -15.44 3.22 -6.71
C ARG A 236 -13.95 3.02 -6.45
N TRP A 237 -13.22 2.58 -7.46
CA TRP A 237 -11.75 2.60 -7.39
C TRP A 237 -11.24 4.04 -7.32
N ILE A 238 -10.38 4.31 -6.33
CA ILE A 238 -9.62 5.54 -6.23
C ILE A 238 -8.18 5.19 -6.66
N PRO A 239 -7.72 5.68 -7.82
CA PRO A 239 -6.37 5.40 -8.27
C PRO A 239 -5.33 6.09 -7.37
N LYS A 240 -4.12 5.55 -7.34
CA LYS A 240 -3.06 6.00 -6.42
C LYS A 240 -2.72 7.49 -6.55
N ASP A 241 -2.75 8.04 -7.77
CA ASP A 241 -2.49 9.45 -8.04
C ASP A 241 -3.51 10.39 -7.38
N GLU A 242 -4.78 9.97 -7.29
CA GLU A 242 -5.82 10.70 -6.56
C GLU A 242 -5.56 10.69 -5.04
N ILE A 243 -5.00 9.61 -4.50
CA ILE A 243 -4.66 9.49 -3.06
C ILE A 243 -3.41 10.31 -2.72
N ILE A 244 -2.38 10.25 -3.56
CA ILE A 244 -1.10 10.94 -3.33
C ILE A 244 -1.23 12.46 -3.45
N GLY A 245 -2.25 12.98 -4.13
CA GLY A 245 -2.57 14.41 -4.14
C GLY A 245 -2.75 15.03 -2.74
N GLU A 246 -3.02 14.22 -1.71
CA GLU A 246 -3.17 14.63 -0.31
C GLU A 246 -1.95 14.33 0.58
N CYS A 247 -0.89 13.73 0.03
CA CYS A 247 0.30 13.35 0.77
C CYS A 247 1.23 14.57 0.95
N PRO A 248 1.37 15.15 2.17
CA PRO A 248 2.46 16.09 2.40
C PRO A 248 3.78 15.36 2.14
N SER A 249 4.73 16.04 1.50
CA SER A 249 6.04 15.55 1.04
C SER A 249 6.98 15.02 2.13
N THR A 250 6.45 14.65 3.29
CA THR A 250 7.14 13.96 4.38
C THR A 250 7.27 12.47 4.08
N ASP A 251 8.30 11.85 4.66
CA ASP A 251 8.73 10.45 4.45
C ASP A 251 7.62 9.39 4.55
N ALA A 252 6.47 9.71 5.16
CA ALA A 252 5.32 8.82 5.27
C ALA A 252 4.74 8.33 3.93
N CYS A 253 5.00 9.04 2.83
CA CYS A 253 4.52 8.66 1.49
C CYS A 253 5.59 7.98 0.63
N ILE A 254 6.74 7.63 1.23
CA ILE A 254 7.84 6.95 0.55
C ILE A 254 7.59 5.43 0.50
N ASP A 255 6.78 4.87 1.41
CA ASP A 255 6.50 3.43 1.53
C ASP A 255 5.38 2.87 0.61
N VAL A 256 4.83 3.67 -0.32
CA VAL A 256 3.63 3.31 -1.12
C VAL A 256 3.94 2.63 -2.46
N SER A 257 5.19 2.38 -2.82
CA SER A 257 5.54 1.79 -4.12
C SER A 257 6.07 0.37 -3.96
N GLY A 258 5.27 -0.60 -4.42
CA GLY A 258 5.75 -1.94 -4.68
C GLY A 258 5.38 -2.34 -6.10
N ARG A 259 6.33 -2.92 -6.83
CA ARG A 259 6.15 -3.53 -8.16
C ARG A 259 6.41 -5.02 -8.10
N TRP A 260 5.56 -5.79 -8.76
CA TRP A 260 5.78 -7.20 -9.01
C TRP A 260 7.08 -7.39 -9.80
N GLY A 261 7.94 -8.30 -9.32
CA GLY A 261 9.32 -8.43 -9.79
C GLY A 261 10.33 -8.09 -8.71
N GLN A 262 10.00 -7.15 -7.83
CA GLN A 262 10.96 -6.63 -6.85
C GLN A 262 11.27 -7.66 -5.73
N GLN A 263 10.47 -8.71 -5.63
CA GLN A 263 10.72 -9.85 -4.75
C GLN A 263 11.70 -10.86 -5.35
N GLN A 264 12.05 -10.73 -6.63
CA GLN A 264 13.09 -11.51 -7.30
C GLN A 264 14.37 -10.71 -7.49
N ASP A 265 14.27 -9.44 -7.87
CA ASP A 265 15.41 -8.55 -8.17
C ASP A 265 15.32 -7.25 -7.37
N MET A 266 16.47 -6.64 -7.03
CA MET A 266 16.48 -5.33 -6.36
C MET A 266 15.81 -4.27 -7.25
N VAL A 267 16.13 -4.32 -8.55
CA VAL A 267 15.51 -3.52 -9.60
C VAL A 267 15.08 -4.45 -10.75
N PRO A 268 13.78 -4.75 -10.90
CA PRO A 268 13.24 -5.54 -12.01
C PRO A 268 13.65 -4.99 -13.39
N PRO A 269 13.73 -5.85 -14.41
CA PRO A 269 14.09 -5.43 -15.76
C PRO A 269 13.06 -4.46 -16.37
N GLY A 270 13.53 -3.59 -17.26
CA GLY A 270 12.69 -2.66 -18.02
C GLY A 270 12.51 -1.27 -17.40
N ALA A 271 13.34 -0.90 -16.42
CA ALA A 271 13.42 0.47 -15.92
C ALA A 271 13.83 1.43 -17.06
N THR A 272 13.18 2.59 -17.14
CA THR A 272 13.41 3.61 -18.17
C THR A 272 14.03 4.89 -17.63
N GLY A 273 13.85 5.17 -16.35
CA GLY A 273 14.38 6.35 -15.67
C GLY A 273 14.73 6.03 -14.23
N VAL A 274 15.56 6.87 -13.63
CA VAL A 274 15.86 6.84 -12.20
C VAL A 274 15.91 8.26 -11.65
N GLU A 275 15.13 8.52 -10.60
CA GLU A 275 15.25 9.69 -9.74
C GLU A 275 16.06 9.28 -8.50
N VAL A 276 17.12 10.00 -8.18
CA VAL A 276 17.93 9.76 -6.98
C VAL A 276 17.82 10.97 -6.06
N SER A 277 17.39 10.74 -4.83
CA SER A 277 17.40 11.72 -3.74
C SER A 277 18.47 11.36 -2.72
N ARG A 278 19.32 12.32 -2.34
CA ARG A 278 20.34 12.17 -1.30
C ARG A 278 19.97 13.02 -0.08
N SER A 279 20.20 12.49 1.11
CA SER A 279 20.04 13.22 2.37
C SER A 279 21.19 12.88 3.32
N ASP A 280 21.77 13.89 3.97
CA ASP A 280 22.89 13.73 4.92
C ASP A 280 22.46 13.75 6.40
N SER A 281 21.16 13.95 6.66
CA SER A 281 20.61 14.04 8.01
C SER A 281 19.14 13.62 8.02
N PRO A 282 18.57 13.27 9.18
CA PRO A 282 17.11 13.11 9.30
C PRO A 282 16.43 14.41 8.84
N GLY A 283 15.70 14.37 7.73
CA GLY A 283 15.11 15.56 7.12
C GLY A 283 14.84 15.39 5.63
N PRO A 284 14.28 16.42 4.97
CA PRO A 284 14.03 16.38 3.54
C PRO A 284 15.35 16.18 2.76
N PRO A 285 15.31 15.58 1.56
CA PRO A 285 16.49 15.41 0.72
C PRO A 285 17.28 16.72 0.57
N THR A 286 18.59 16.64 0.72
CA THR A 286 19.50 17.78 0.55
C THR A 286 19.85 18.01 -0.92
N ALA A 287 19.75 16.97 -1.75
CA ALA A 287 19.94 17.04 -3.19
C ALA A 287 19.11 15.97 -3.92
N SER A 288 18.76 16.21 -5.17
CA SER A 288 18.15 15.22 -6.05
C SER A 288 18.58 15.42 -7.50
N GLY A 289 18.57 14.33 -8.26
CA GLY A 289 18.86 14.31 -9.69
C GLY A 289 18.07 13.22 -10.41
N GLU A 290 17.90 13.38 -11.72
CA GLU A 290 17.18 12.44 -12.57
C GLU A 290 18.06 12.03 -13.76
N ALA A 291 17.99 10.75 -14.14
CA ALA A 291 18.69 10.22 -15.29
C ALA A 291 17.85 9.15 -16.02
N THR A 292 18.23 8.85 -17.26
CA THR A 292 17.81 7.60 -17.90
C THR A 292 18.36 6.43 -17.09
N ALA A 293 17.57 5.35 -16.93
CA ALA A 293 18.04 4.17 -16.23
C ALA A 293 19.28 3.58 -16.92
N ASP A 294 20.42 3.59 -16.23
CA ASP A 294 21.67 2.98 -16.69
C ASP A 294 21.65 1.48 -16.35
N GLU A 295 21.79 0.62 -17.37
CA GLU A 295 21.88 -0.83 -17.20
C GLU A 295 23.00 -1.21 -16.24
N ARG A 296 24.11 -0.46 -16.19
CA ARG A 296 25.21 -0.75 -15.25
C ARG A 296 24.81 -0.58 -13.79
N LEU A 297 24.00 0.43 -13.49
CA LEU A 297 23.50 0.66 -12.13
C LEU A 297 22.49 -0.43 -11.74
N VAL A 298 21.59 -0.77 -12.67
CA VAL A 298 20.60 -1.85 -12.46
C VAL A 298 21.30 -3.19 -12.24
N ASP A 299 22.27 -3.54 -13.09
CA ASP A 299 23.05 -4.77 -12.98
C ASP A 299 23.83 -4.80 -11.67
N ALA A 300 24.46 -3.69 -11.27
CA ALA A 300 25.20 -3.62 -10.01
C ALA A 300 24.28 -3.80 -8.79
N LEU A 301 23.08 -3.20 -8.81
CA LEU A 301 22.08 -3.38 -7.75
C LEU A 301 21.54 -4.82 -7.66
N ASN A 302 21.52 -5.55 -8.79
CA ASN A 302 21.04 -6.93 -8.85
C ASN A 302 22.15 -7.97 -8.68
N ALA A 303 23.43 -7.57 -8.71
CA ALA A 303 24.57 -8.48 -8.65
C ALA A 303 24.90 -8.97 -7.23
N PHE A 304 24.60 -8.19 -6.19
CA PHE A 304 24.93 -8.57 -4.82
C PHE A 304 23.94 -9.57 -4.24
N SER A 305 24.41 -10.33 -3.23
CA SER A 305 23.56 -11.33 -2.57
C SER A 305 22.43 -10.65 -1.79
N THR A 306 21.19 -11.03 -2.08
CA THR A 306 20.00 -10.54 -1.40
C THR A 306 19.30 -11.64 -0.61
N ALA A 307 18.59 -11.23 0.45
CA ALA A 307 17.66 -12.06 1.20
C ALA A 307 16.32 -11.33 1.35
N PRO A 308 15.23 -12.03 1.73
CA PRO A 308 13.99 -11.38 2.11
C PRO A 308 14.23 -10.26 3.13
N SER A 309 13.67 -9.08 2.86
CA SER A 309 13.93 -7.90 3.66
C SER A 309 13.48 -8.10 5.11
N PRO A 310 14.34 -7.85 6.10
CA PRO A 310 13.95 -7.80 7.50
C PRO A 310 13.21 -6.51 7.85
N ARG A 311 13.00 -5.60 6.88
CA ARG A 311 12.30 -4.30 7.02
C ARG A 311 12.78 -3.41 8.17
N SER A 312 13.96 -3.72 8.66
CA SER A 312 14.69 -3.07 9.71
C SER A 312 16.15 -3.17 9.32
N CYS A 313 16.95 -2.23 9.77
CA CYS A 313 18.39 -2.32 9.60
C CYS A 313 19.05 -2.24 10.97
N THR A 314 20.18 -2.92 11.09
CA THR A 314 21.01 -2.85 12.29
C THR A 314 22.02 -1.73 12.08
N PRO A 315 22.06 -0.69 12.95
CA PRO A 315 23.09 0.33 12.86
C PRO A 315 24.48 -0.29 12.97
N ARG A 316 25.37 0.06 12.05
CA ARG A 316 26.73 -0.51 12.00
C ARG A 316 27.64 0.11 13.06
N ASP A 317 27.46 1.40 13.32
CA ASP A 317 28.17 2.12 14.37
C ASP A 317 27.23 3.18 14.97
N PRO A 318 26.82 3.04 16.24
CA PRO A 318 25.97 4.02 16.91
C PRO A 318 26.65 5.39 17.10
N ALA A 319 27.97 5.50 16.89
CA ALA A 319 28.71 6.76 16.95
C ALA A 319 28.75 7.52 15.61
N LEU A 320 28.31 6.90 14.49
CA LEU A 320 28.18 7.60 13.21
C LEU A 320 27.00 8.57 13.29
N SER A 321 27.33 9.86 13.41
CA SER A 321 26.36 10.96 13.39
C SER A 321 25.91 11.36 11.97
N SER A 322 26.60 10.88 10.93
CA SER A 322 26.23 11.11 9.54
C SER A 322 25.32 9.98 9.05
N HIS A 323 24.03 10.27 8.94
CA HIS A 323 23.04 9.39 8.33
C HIS A 323 22.89 9.75 6.87
N ARG A 324 23.92 9.44 6.06
CA ARG A 324 23.77 9.56 4.63
C ARG A 324 22.90 8.41 4.13
N TYR A 325 21.80 8.78 3.46
CA TYR A 325 20.93 7.82 2.79
C TYR A 325 20.52 8.34 1.41
N TYR A 326 20.29 7.40 0.50
CA TYR A 326 19.79 7.64 -0.83
C TYR A 326 18.45 6.93 -1.01
N ILE A 327 17.60 7.53 -1.83
CA ILE A 327 16.39 6.92 -2.33
C ILE A 327 16.49 6.96 -3.85
N ALA A 328 16.63 5.80 -4.47
CA ALA A 328 16.61 5.65 -5.92
C ALA A 328 15.23 5.12 -6.35
N ARG A 329 14.48 5.91 -7.12
CA ARG A 329 13.17 5.55 -7.68
C ARG A 329 13.32 5.25 -9.16
N PHE A 330 13.12 3.98 -9.52
CA PHE A 330 13.17 3.51 -10.89
C PHE A 330 11.77 3.56 -11.51
N SER A 331 11.62 4.36 -12.56
CA SER A 331 10.38 4.50 -13.32
C SER A 331 10.34 3.52 -14.50
N TYR A 332 9.13 3.16 -14.93
CA TYR A 332 8.88 2.15 -15.97
C TYR A 332 7.78 2.64 -16.93
N PRO A 333 7.64 2.05 -18.13
CA PRO A 333 6.58 2.42 -19.07
C PRO A 333 5.16 2.17 -18.55
N GLN A 334 4.99 1.16 -17.67
CA GLN A 334 3.71 0.75 -17.12
C GLN A 334 3.87 0.27 -15.68
N GLY A 335 2.91 0.60 -14.82
CA GLY A 335 2.89 0.20 -13.41
C GLY A 335 3.68 1.12 -12.47
N PRO A 336 3.75 0.80 -11.17
CA PRO A 336 4.37 1.64 -10.15
C PRO A 336 5.90 1.59 -10.21
N GLU A 337 6.54 2.62 -9.67
CA GLU A 337 8.00 2.66 -9.55
C GLU A 337 8.54 1.59 -8.61
N VAL A 338 9.83 1.27 -8.75
CA VAL A 338 10.58 0.50 -7.75
C VAL A 338 11.46 1.45 -6.99
N MET A 339 11.35 1.42 -5.68
CA MET A 339 12.19 2.22 -4.81
C MET A 339 13.27 1.35 -4.19
N VAL A 340 14.52 1.79 -4.28
CA VAL A 340 15.65 1.22 -3.55
C VAL A 340 16.12 2.24 -2.53
N LEU A 341 16.03 1.88 -1.26
CA LEU A 341 16.60 2.62 -0.14
C LEU A 341 18.05 2.16 0.07
N ILE A 342 18.96 3.11 0.15
CA ILE A 342 20.39 2.88 0.42
C ILE A 342 20.75 3.65 1.69
N ASN A 343 21.22 2.96 2.73
CA ASN A 343 21.59 3.57 4.01
C ASN A 343 22.98 3.11 4.45
N GLU A 344 23.97 4.01 4.35
CA GLU A 344 25.38 3.72 4.65
C GLU A 344 25.64 3.40 6.13
N SER A 345 24.75 3.81 7.03
CA SER A 345 24.88 3.56 8.47
C SER A 345 24.31 2.22 8.91
N CYS A 346 23.75 1.43 7.98
CA CYS A 346 22.90 0.30 8.30
C CYS A 346 23.30 -0.99 7.58
N GLY A 347 23.21 -2.13 8.27
CA GLY A 347 23.27 -3.46 7.66
C GLY A 347 21.91 -4.15 7.70
N PRO A 348 21.36 -4.64 6.57
CA PRO A 348 21.85 -4.50 5.19
C PRO A 348 21.79 -3.06 4.65
N PHE A 349 22.64 -2.73 3.68
CA PHE A 349 22.79 -1.36 3.13
C PHE A 349 21.69 -1.01 2.13
N PHE A 350 21.21 -2.01 1.37
CA PHE A 350 20.24 -1.82 0.29
C PHE A 350 18.93 -2.54 0.64
N SER A 351 17.79 -1.92 0.31
CA SER A 351 16.46 -2.52 0.47
C SER A 351 15.49 -1.95 -0.54
N ASN A 352 14.72 -2.81 -1.23
CA ASN A 352 13.57 -2.37 -2.04
C ASN A 352 12.22 -2.65 -1.34
N GLY A 353 12.26 -2.95 -0.04
CA GLY A 353 11.09 -3.33 0.74
C GLY A 353 10.69 -4.81 0.65
N SER A 354 11.07 -5.51 -0.43
CA SER A 354 10.90 -6.98 -0.57
C SER A 354 12.20 -7.73 -0.30
N LEU A 355 13.29 -7.27 -0.90
CA LEU A 355 14.64 -7.78 -0.76
C LEU A 355 15.50 -6.77 0.00
N SER A 356 16.54 -7.29 0.63
CA SER A 356 17.62 -6.48 1.22
C SER A 356 18.95 -7.20 1.10
N GLY A 357 20.04 -6.45 1.01
CA GLY A 357 21.36 -7.05 0.88
C GLY A 357 22.47 -6.03 0.79
N GLY A 358 23.58 -6.51 0.22
CA GLY A 358 24.80 -5.79 -0.03
C GLY A 358 25.73 -5.64 1.19
N ASP A 359 27.01 -5.50 0.90
CA ASP A 359 28.08 -5.23 1.86
C ASP A 359 28.78 -3.88 1.59
N ALA A 360 29.89 -3.63 2.29
CA ALA A 360 30.62 -2.37 2.16
C ALA A 360 31.27 -2.18 0.77
N GLY A 361 31.68 -3.26 0.11
CA GLY A 361 32.23 -3.18 -1.25
C GLY A 361 31.16 -2.89 -2.30
N ASP A 362 29.92 -3.32 -2.05
CA ASP A 362 28.78 -2.96 -2.89
C ASP A 362 28.47 -1.45 -2.82
N LEU A 363 28.60 -0.85 -1.63
CA LEU A 363 28.51 0.61 -1.48
C LEU A 363 29.57 1.35 -2.29
N ASP A 364 30.84 0.91 -2.20
CA ASP A 364 31.95 1.52 -2.97
C ASP A 364 31.70 1.48 -4.49
N THR A 365 30.90 0.51 -4.95
CA THR A 365 30.51 0.37 -6.35
C THR A 365 29.30 1.25 -6.72
N ILE A 366 28.26 1.28 -5.88
CA ILE A 366 26.99 1.95 -6.18
C ILE A 366 27.03 3.46 -5.92
N LEU A 367 27.61 3.90 -4.80
CA LEU A 367 27.56 5.30 -4.39
C LEU A 367 28.12 6.28 -5.43
N PRO A 368 29.26 6.00 -6.11
CA PRO A 368 29.75 6.90 -7.16
C PRO A 368 28.77 7.09 -8.32
N MET A 369 27.99 6.06 -8.66
CA MET A 369 26.97 6.14 -9.72
C MET A 369 25.79 7.00 -9.28
N LEU A 370 25.35 6.86 -8.01
CA LEU A 370 24.28 7.67 -7.45
C LEU A 370 24.69 9.14 -7.30
N ASP A 371 25.91 9.39 -6.82
CA ASP A 371 26.46 10.74 -6.72
C ASP A 371 26.59 11.40 -8.09
N GLN A 372 26.98 10.67 -9.13
CA GLN A 372 26.98 11.21 -10.49
C GLN A 372 25.58 11.67 -10.93
N ILE A 373 24.53 10.91 -10.64
CA ILE A 373 23.15 11.30 -10.98
C ILE A 373 22.73 12.56 -10.20
N VAL A 374 23.10 12.65 -8.92
CA VAL A 374 22.71 13.76 -8.03
C VAL A 374 23.51 15.04 -8.31
N ASP A 375 24.81 14.93 -8.58
CA ASP A 375 25.73 16.07 -8.68
C ASP A 375 25.97 16.54 -10.13
N GLY A 376 25.64 15.72 -11.15
CA GLY A 376 25.73 16.04 -12.58
C GLY A 376 27.05 15.62 -13.24
#